data_AF-A0A9D1SH52-F1
#
_entry.id   AF-A0A9D1SH52-F1
#
_cell.length_a   1.000
_cell.length_b   1.000
_cell.length_c   1.000
_cell.angle_alpha   90.00
_cell.angle_beta   90.00
_cell.angle_gamma   90.00
#
_symmetry.space_group_name_H-M   'P 1'
#
loop_
_entity.id
_entity.type
_entity.pdbx_description
1 polymer ?
#
loop_
_entity_poly.entity_id
_entity_poly.type
_entity_poly.pdbx_seq_one_letter_code
_entity_poly.pdbx_strand_id
1 'polypeptide(L)' 'KVERSHRKDGERFYAGRKFYSLEDYNKQLKRYMNEYNNFPMRPLNWLSPNEYLASFFSKQSVTNV' A
#
# COMPACT_ATOMS: atom_id res chain seq x y z
N LYS A 1 -6.75 8.61 10.63
CA LYS A 1 -7.92 7.77 10.24
C LYS A 1 -7.44 6.71 9.27
N VAL A 2 -7.12 5.51 9.79
CA VAL A 2 -6.55 4.35 9.08
C VAL A 2 -7.62 3.29 8.74
N GLU A 3 -8.85 3.52 9.18
CA GLU A 3 -9.96 2.57 9.13
C GLU A 3 -10.33 2.14 7.70
N ARG A 4 -10.07 2.97 6.69
CA ARG A 4 -10.33 2.61 5.28
C ARG A 4 -9.30 1.64 4.71
N SER A 5 -8.03 1.71 5.13
CA SER A 5 -7.02 0.73 4.69
C SER A 5 -7.31 -0.62 5.32
N HIS A 6 -7.58 -0.65 6.63
CA HIS A 6 -7.93 -1.88 7.34
C HIS A 6 -9.13 -2.60 6.73
N ARG A 7 -10.18 -1.86 6.32
CA ARG A 7 -11.32 -2.46 5.62
C ARG A 7 -10.92 -3.07 4.28
N LYS A 8 -10.13 -2.35 3.47
CA LYS A 8 -9.66 -2.85 2.17
C LYS A 8 -8.76 -4.08 2.31
N ASP A 9 -7.88 -4.09 3.31
CA ASP A 9 -7.01 -5.24 3.57
C ASP A 9 -7.84 -6.44 4.03
N GLY A 10 -8.88 -6.20 4.84
CA GLY A 10 -9.92 -7.18 5.15
C GLY A 10 -10.53 -7.82 3.90
N GLU A 11 -11.02 -6.99 2.97
CA GLU A 11 -11.67 -7.42 1.74
C GLU A 11 -10.70 -8.11 0.74
N ARG A 12 -9.48 -7.60 0.58
CA ARG A 12 -8.56 -8.01 -0.50
C ARG A 12 -7.51 -9.02 -0.08
N PHE A 13 -7.06 -8.96 1.17
CA PHE A 13 -5.99 -9.83 1.66
C PHE A 13 -6.53 -10.92 2.57
N TYR A 14 -7.42 -10.60 3.52
CA TYR A 14 -7.86 -11.57 4.51
C TYR A 14 -9.06 -12.44 4.05
N ALA A 15 -10.09 -11.87 3.43
CA ALA A 15 -11.34 -12.57 3.15
C ALA A 15 -11.23 -13.76 2.17
N GLY A 16 -10.21 -13.77 1.30
CA GLY A 16 -10.05 -14.77 0.23
C GLY A 16 -8.79 -15.63 0.31
N ARG A 17 -7.95 -15.48 1.35
CA ARG A 17 -6.67 -16.19 1.45
C ARG A 17 -6.70 -17.24 2.56
N LYS A 18 -5.99 -18.34 2.30
CA LYS A 18 -5.64 -19.33 3.31
C LYS A 18 -4.15 -19.18 3.62
N PHE A 19 -3.80 -19.35 4.89
CA PHE A 19 -2.43 -19.34 5.37
C PHE A 19 -2.15 -20.69 6.00
N TYR A 20 -1.11 -21.37 5.53
CA TYR A 20 -0.76 -22.72 5.99
C TYR A 20 0.25 -22.70 7.14
N SER A 21 0.96 -21.58 7.31
CA SER A 21 1.87 -21.32 8.42
C SER A 21 2.04 -19.80 8.59
N LEU A 22 2.66 -19.40 9.71
CA LEU A 22 3.01 -18.00 9.95
C LEU A 22 4.04 -17.48 8.93
N GLU A 23 4.94 -18.34 8.48
CA GLU A 23 5.92 -18.01 7.43
C GLU A 23 5.24 -17.76 6.08
N ASP A 24 4.30 -18.62 5.69
CA ASP A 24 3.51 -18.45 4.47
C ASP A 24 2.70 -17.14 4.52
N TYR A 25 2.07 -16.85 5.66
CA TYR A 25 1.41 -15.56 5.89
C TYR A 25 2.34 -14.38 5.64
N ASN A 26 3.53 -14.37 6.24
CA ASN A 26 4.49 -13.28 6.08
C ASN A 26 4.95 -13.11 4.63
N LYS A 27 5.16 -14.22 3.91
CA LYS A 27 5.53 -14.20 2.49
C LYS A 27 4.41 -13.62 1.64
N GLN A 28 3.17 -14.07 1.85
CA GLN A 28 2.00 -13.54 1.14
C GLN A 28 1.77 -12.06 1.46
N LEU A 29 1.92 -11.66 2.72
CA LEU A 29 1.77 -10.27 3.17
C LEU A 29 2.80 -9.36 2.51
N LYS A 30 4.07 -9.76 2.50
CA LYS A 30 5.14 -8.97 1.87
C LYS A 30 4.85 -8.74 0.38
N ARG A 31 4.39 -9.78 -0.32
CA ARG A 31 4.00 -9.67 -1.72
C ARG A 31 2.82 -8.71 -1.91
N TYR A 32 1.76 -8.87 -1.12
CA TYR A 32 0.59 -7.99 -1.19
C TYR A 32 0.95 -6.52 -0.92
N MET A 33 1.75 -6.25 0.11
CA MET A 33 2.20 -4.89 0.42
C MET A 33 3.05 -4.29 -0.69
N ASN A 34 3.93 -5.08 -1.31
CA ASN A 34 4.71 -4.63 -2.46
C ASN A 34 3.83 -4.30 -3.66
N GLU A 35 2.85 -5.15 -3.99
CA GLU A 35 1.90 -4.90 -5.07
C GLU A 35 1.05 -3.66 -4.78
N TYR A 36 0.48 -3.54 -3.57
CA TYR A 36 -0.37 -2.41 -3.19
C TYR A 36 0.38 -1.08 -3.22
N ASN A 37 1.61 -1.03 -2.69
CA ASN A 37 2.40 0.21 -2.60
C ASN A 37 2.97 0.67 -3.94
N ASN A 38 3.03 -0.19 -4.95
CA ASN A 38 3.51 0.13 -6.29
C ASN A 38 2.41 0.11 -7.36
N PHE A 39 1.15 -0.14 -6.99
CA PHE A 39 0.04 -0.12 -7.93
C PHE A 39 -0.54 1.29 -8.05
N PRO A 40 -0.72 1.83 -9.29
CA PRO A 40 -1.29 3.15 -9.50
C PRO A 40 -2.76 3.23 -9.09
N MET A 41 -3.14 4.23 -8.30
CA MET A 41 -4.49 4.35 -7.78
C MET A 41 -5.17 5.65 -8.24
N ARG A 42 -6.44 5.56 -8.68
CA ARG A 42 -7.25 6.72 -9.08
C ARG A 42 -7.23 7.89 -8.07
N PRO A 43 -7.36 7.67 -6.75
CA PRO A 43 -7.35 8.78 -5.78
C PRO A 43 -6.01 9.53 -5.68
N LEU A 44 -4.92 8.93 -6.17
CA LEU A 44 -3.58 9.52 -6.15
C LEU A 44 -3.20 10.04 -7.55
N ASN A 45 -4.17 10.42 -8.38
CA ASN A 45 -3.95 10.80 -9.78
C ASN A 45 -3.20 9.73 -10.59
N TRP A 46 -3.54 8.45 -10.36
CA TRP A 46 -2.88 7.31 -10.99
C TRP A 46 -1.41 7.13 -10.62
N LEU A 47 -0.94 7.75 -9.54
CA LEU A 47 0.32 7.39 -8.91
C LEU A 47 0.11 6.22 -7.95
N SER A 48 1.16 5.42 -7.75
CA SER A 48 1.22 4.49 -6.64
C SER A 48 1.47 5.22 -5.32
N PRO A 49 1.13 4.61 -4.17
CA PRO A 49 1.45 5.18 -2.86
C PRO A 49 2.93 5.57 -2.71
N ASN A 50 3.86 4.75 -3.20
CA ASN A 50 5.29 5.05 -3.14
C ASN A 50 5.66 6.26 -4.01
N GLU A 51 5.16 6.33 -5.24
CA GLU A 51 5.41 7.47 -6.14
C GLU A 51 4.81 8.77 -5.59
N TYR A 52 3.58 8.70 -5.05
CA TYR A 52 2.95 9.83 -4.40
C TYR A 52 3.80 10.34 -3.23
N LEU A 53 4.26 9.44 -2.37
CA LEU A 53 5.11 9.77 -1.22
C LEU A 53 6.43 10.41 -1.65
N ALA A 54 7.09 9.83 -2.65
CA ALA A 54 8.32 10.39 -3.22
C ALA A 54 8.08 11.82 -3.77
N SER A 55 6.98 12.03 -4.49
CA SER A 55 6.61 13.33 -5.03
C SER A 55 6.25 14.36 -3.94
N PHE A 56 5.69 13.91 -2.82
CA PHE A 56 5.35 14.76 -1.69
C PHE A 56 6.62 15.31 -1.03
N PHE A 57 7.57 14.43 -0.72
CA PHE A 57 8.84 14.84 -0.12
C PHE A 57 9.69 15.68 -1.07
N SER A 58 9.73 15.35 -2.36
CA SER A 58 10.46 16.14 -3.34
C SER A 58 9.90 17.55 -3.49
N LYS A 59 8.58 17.73 -3.38
CA LYS A 59 7.96 19.06 -3.40
C LYS A 59 8.26 19.83 -2.12
N GLN A 60 8.21 19.17 -0.97
CA GLN A 60 8.46 19.81 0.32
C GLN A 60 9.89 20.35 0.47
N SER A 61 10.89 19.70 -0.14
CA SER A 61 12.25 20.24 -0.19
C SER A 61 12.38 21.51 -1.04
N VAL A 62 11.49 21.71 -2.01
CA VAL A 62 11.51 22.88 -2.90
C VAL A 62 10.79 24.08 -2.26
N THR A 63 9.80 23.85 -1.40
CA THR A 63 9.04 24.92 -0.73
C THR A 63 9.71 25.46 0.55
N ASN A 64 10.76 24.82 1.04
CA ASN A 64 11.50 25.24 2.25
C ASN A 64 12.73 26.13 1.92
N VAL A 65 12.74 26.79 0.76
CA VAL A 65 13.76 27.76 0.33
C VAL A 65 13.11 29.14 0.19
#